data_AF-A0A957YVZ4-F1
#
_entry.id   AF-A0A957YVZ4-F1
#
_cell.length_a   1.000
_cell.length_b   1.000
_cell.length_c   1.000
_cell.angle_alpha   90.00
_cell.angle_beta   90.00
_cell.angle_gamma   90.00
#
_symmetry.space_group_name_H-M   'P 1'
#
loop_
_entity.id
_entity.type
_entity.pdbx_description
1 polymer ?
#
loop_
_entity_poly.entity_id
_entity_poly.type
_entity_poly.pdbx_seq_one_letter_code
_entity_poly.pdbx_strand_id
1 'polypeptide(L)'
;GEGDGYYVAPGQGQFLDGGRGDNPYLYVTRRHQAGEGPDEGESDLITIGPCCNTNHEQGPEKFIDPTPETIDGAPLVLWYVAQMANDDTPGQEYCWADTQLVDGIYVPVDYPCFAGPSFTPIVRKEP
;
A
#
# COMPACT_ATOMS: atom_id res chain seq x y z
N GLY A 1 13.07 -24.36 -5.24
CA GLY A 1 12.58 -25.23 -4.16
C GLY A 1 11.07 -25.18 -4.21
N GLU A 2 10.44 -26.34 -4.11
CA GLU A 2 9.00 -26.45 -3.90
C GLU A 2 8.61 -25.69 -2.63
N GLY A 3 7.95 -24.53 -2.78
CA GLY A 3 7.74 -23.58 -1.69
C GLY A 3 6.29 -23.12 -1.58
N ASP A 4 5.85 -22.90 -0.35
CA ASP A 4 4.54 -22.34 0.00
C ASP A 4 4.48 -20.89 -0.48
N GLY A 5 3.70 -20.64 -1.54
CA GLY A 5 3.47 -19.29 -2.06
C GLY A 5 2.16 -18.72 -1.50
N TYR A 6 1.90 -17.45 -1.82
CA TYR A 6 0.63 -16.79 -1.52
C TYR A 6 0.06 -16.17 -2.79
N TYR A 7 -1.25 -16.26 -2.96
CA TYR A 7 -1.99 -15.35 -3.82
C TYR A 7 -2.17 -14.02 -3.08
N VAL A 8 -1.87 -12.92 -3.77
CA VAL A 8 -2.19 -11.57 -3.31
C VAL A 8 -3.51 -11.17 -3.97
N ALA A 9 -4.55 -10.96 -3.16
CA ALA A 9 -5.86 -10.54 -3.63
C ALA A 9 -6.15 -9.10 -3.20
N PRO A 10 -6.48 -8.19 -4.13
CA PRO A 10 -6.82 -6.82 -3.79
C PRO A 10 -8.25 -6.68 -3.26
N GLY A 11 -8.53 -5.57 -2.57
CA GLY A 11 -9.88 -5.10 -2.34
C GLY A 11 -10.62 -4.84 -3.66
N GLN A 12 -11.83 -5.37 -3.78
CA GLN A 12 -12.83 -5.20 -4.84
C GLN A 12 -14.19 -4.82 -4.22
N GLY A 13 -14.22 -4.40 -2.94
CA GLY A 13 -15.45 -4.17 -2.16
C GLY A 13 -16.08 -5.45 -1.57
N GLN A 14 -15.38 -6.58 -1.65
CA GLN A 14 -15.86 -7.90 -1.21
C GLN A 14 -15.92 -8.09 0.31
N PHE A 15 -15.32 -7.18 1.10
CA PHE A 15 -15.13 -7.36 2.54
C PHE A 15 -16.21 -6.72 3.41
N LEU A 16 -17.18 -6.00 2.83
CA LEU A 16 -18.26 -5.29 3.54
C LEU A 16 -17.75 -4.33 4.64
N ASP A 17 -16.53 -3.84 4.49
CA ASP A 17 -15.85 -2.88 5.37
C ASP A 17 -16.08 -1.42 4.94
N GLY A 18 -16.73 -1.20 3.80
CA GLY A 18 -16.90 0.12 3.19
C GLY A 18 -15.78 0.50 2.22
N GLY A 19 -14.84 -0.41 1.94
CA GLY A 19 -13.80 -0.21 0.95
C GLY A 19 -14.37 -0.08 -0.47
N ARG A 20 -13.77 0.84 -1.25
CA ARG A 20 -14.17 1.12 -2.64
C ARG A 20 -13.43 0.29 -3.68
N GLY A 21 -12.50 -0.56 -3.24
CA GLY A 21 -11.59 -1.32 -4.09
C GLY A 21 -10.26 -0.59 -4.32
N ASP A 22 -9.19 -1.37 -4.52
CA ASP A 22 -7.83 -0.85 -4.34
C ASP A 22 -7.08 -0.58 -5.66
N ASN A 23 -7.44 -1.29 -6.74
CA ASN A 23 -6.73 -1.30 -8.03
C ASN A 23 -5.21 -1.03 -7.91
N PRO A 24 -4.45 -1.87 -7.18
CA PRO A 24 -3.13 -1.49 -6.70
C PRO A 24 -2.04 -1.59 -7.78
N TYR A 25 -1.01 -0.78 -7.64
CA TYR A 25 0.30 -1.08 -8.21
C TYR A 25 1.13 -1.90 -7.22
N LEU A 26 1.86 -2.89 -7.73
CA LEU A 26 2.78 -3.72 -6.95
C LEU A 26 4.21 -3.45 -7.37
N TYR A 27 5.08 -3.25 -6.39
CA TYR A 27 6.53 -3.12 -6.58
C TYR A 27 7.23 -4.12 -5.67
N VAL A 28 8.36 -4.63 -6.13
CA VAL A 28 9.20 -5.55 -5.36
C VAL A 28 10.60 -4.99 -5.34
N THR A 29 11.13 -4.80 -4.15
CA THR A 29 12.51 -4.35 -3.93
C THR A 29 13.25 -5.36 -3.07
N ARG A 30 14.57 -5.29 -3.10
CA ARG A 30 15.43 -6.13 -2.27
C ARG A 30 15.49 -5.50 -0.89
N ARG A 31 15.12 -6.26 0.15
CA ARG A 31 15.25 -5.78 1.53
C ARG A 31 16.72 -5.64 1.92
N HIS A 32 17.13 -4.42 2.25
CA HIS A 32 18.45 -4.14 2.83
C HIS A 32 18.53 -4.58 4.29
N GLN A 33 19.73 -4.96 4.77
CA GLN A 33 19.95 -5.08 6.22
C GLN A 33 20.19 -3.69 6.83
N ALA A 34 20.01 -3.59 8.15
CA ALA A 34 20.23 -2.36 8.88
C ALA A 34 21.64 -1.78 8.62
N GLY A 35 21.68 -0.57 8.06
CA GLY A 35 22.93 0.15 7.75
C GLY A 35 23.53 -0.14 6.37
N GLU A 36 22.90 -0.96 5.53
CA GLU A 36 23.38 -1.27 4.17
C GLU A 36 22.79 -0.34 3.09
N GLY A 37 21.71 0.38 3.39
CA GLY A 37 20.99 1.19 2.41
C GLY A 37 19.71 1.80 2.99
N PRO A 38 18.78 2.26 2.12
CA PRO A 38 17.42 2.63 2.52
C PRO A 38 16.71 1.45 3.19
N ASP A 39 15.88 1.74 4.19
CA ASP A 39 15.15 0.73 4.96
C ASP A 39 13.89 0.23 4.22
N GLU A 40 13.50 0.86 3.12
CA GLU A 40 12.48 0.40 2.18
C GLU A 40 11.17 0.01 2.86
N GLY A 41 10.60 0.93 3.62
CA GLY A 41 9.29 0.81 4.22
C GLY A 41 9.31 0.66 5.73
N GLU A 42 10.46 0.33 6.34
CA GLU A 42 10.54 0.19 7.80
C GLU A 42 10.66 1.56 8.51
N SER A 43 11.49 2.48 8.00
CA SER A 43 11.72 3.80 8.63
C SER A 43 11.57 4.99 7.69
N ASP A 44 11.54 4.75 6.37
CA ASP A 44 11.58 5.77 5.31
C ASP A 44 10.25 5.95 4.58
N LEU A 45 9.15 5.31 5.03
CA LEU A 45 7.79 5.46 4.48
C LEU A 45 7.38 6.93 4.33
N ILE A 46 7.70 7.78 5.32
CA ILE A 46 7.34 9.20 5.27
C ILE A 46 8.11 9.98 4.19
N THR A 47 9.23 9.44 3.72
CA THR A 47 10.10 10.06 2.71
C THR A 47 9.86 9.51 1.30
N ILE A 48 8.99 8.51 1.16
CA ILE A 48 8.75 7.82 -0.12
C ILE A 48 8.14 8.75 -1.19
N GLY A 49 7.50 9.84 -0.78
CA GLY A 49 6.96 10.88 -1.66
C GLY A 49 5.49 11.16 -1.38
N PRO A 50 4.86 12.05 -2.19
CA PRO A 50 3.42 12.26 -2.11
C PRO A 50 2.67 10.97 -2.45
N CYS A 51 1.67 10.63 -1.64
CA CYS A 51 0.72 9.57 -1.97
C CYS A 51 -0.34 10.05 -2.98
N CYS A 52 -1.14 9.10 -3.47
CA CYS A 52 -2.39 9.32 -4.21
C CYS A 52 -2.27 9.67 -5.70
N ASN A 53 -1.18 9.29 -6.36
CA ASN A 53 -1.13 9.34 -7.82
C ASN A 53 -2.10 8.30 -8.43
N THR A 54 -2.56 8.58 -9.65
CA THR A 54 -3.45 7.68 -10.41
C THR A 54 -2.71 6.87 -11.48
N ASN A 55 -1.36 6.93 -11.47
CA ASN A 55 -0.47 6.24 -12.40
C ASN A 55 0.54 5.38 -11.64
N HIS A 56 1.54 4.81 -12.32
CA HIS A 56 2.55 3.93 -11.72
C HIS A 56 3.67 4.67 -10.96
N GLU A 57 3.60 5.98 -10.78
CA GLU A 57 4.59 6.75 -10.02
C GLU A 57 4.06 6.87 -8.59
N GLN A 58 4.37 5.91 -7.73
CA GLN A 58 3.71 5.75 -6.43
C GLN A 58 4.65 5.96 -5.24
N GLY A 59 5.94 6.23 -5.50
CA GLY A 59 7.00 6.34 -4.52
C GLY A 59 8.02 5.20 -4.58
N PRO A 60 7.62 3.91 -4.51
CA PRO A 60 8.55 2.79 -4.47
C PRO A 60 9.49 2.69 -5.68
N GLU A 61 9.14 3.26 -6.84
CA GLU A 61 10.02 3.31 -8.01
C GLU A 61 11.37 3.98 -7.72
N LYS A 62 11.46 4.86 -6.72
CA LYS A 62 12.72 5.52 -6.32
C LYS A 62 13.78 4.57 -5.77
N PHE A 63 13.37 3.39 -5.29
CA PHE A 63 14.27 2.34 -4.82
C PHE A 63 14.66 1.37 -5.94
N ILE A 64 14.03 1.47 -7.12
CA ILE A 64 14.25 0.59 -8.27
C ILE A 64 15.03 1.34 -9.36
N ASP A 65 14.64 2.58 -9.63
CA ASP A 65 15.17 3.36 -10.73
C ASP A 65 16.37 4.22 -10.33
N PRO A 66 17.29 4.52 -11.27
CA PRO A 66 17.32 4.03 -12.66
C PRO A 66 18.01 2.66 -12.82
N THR A 67 18.60 2.11 -11.75
CA THR A 67 19.40 0.88 -11.82
C THR A 67 18.87 -0.14 -10.80
N PRO A 68 18.04 -1.10 -11.24
CA PRO A 68 17.45 -2.09 -10.35
C PRO A 68 18.49 -3.04 -9.76
N GLU A 69 18.26 -3.45 -8.52
CA GLU A 69 19.02 -4.54 -7.88
C GLU A 69 18.47 -5.92 -8.25
N THR A 70 19.31 -6.94 -8.14
CA THR A 70 18.85 -8.33 -8.26
C THR A 70 18.04 -8.73 -7.02
N ILE A 71 16.91 -9.38 -7.25
CA ILE A 71 16.03 -9.91 -6.21
C ILE A 71 16.09 -11.44 -6.11
N ASP A 72 16.92 -12.08 -6.94
CA ASP A 72 17.02 -13.54 -7.02
C ASP A 72 17.55 -14.13 -5.71
N GLY A 73 16.70 -14.87 -5.00
CA GLY A 73 17.04 -15.51 -3.73
C GLY A 73 17.27 -14.54 -2.57
N ALA A 74 16.95 -13.25 -2.74
CA ALA A 74 17.07 -12.24 -1.70
C ALA A 74 15.81 -12.14 -0.84
N PRO A 75 15.91 -11.68 0.42
CA PRO A 75 14.76 -11.18 1.17
C PRO A 75 14.13 -10.00 0.43
N LEU A 76 12.80 -9.96 0.36
CA LEU A 76 12.06 -9.00 -0.45
C LEU A 76 11.21 -8.07 0.41
N VAL A 77 10.98 -6.86 -0.08
CA VAL A 77 9.87 -6.00 0.33
C VAL A 77 8.83 -6.01 -0.80
N LEU A 78 7.57 -6.23 -0.43
CA LEU A 78 6.43 -6.06 -1.33
C LEU A 78 5.71 -4.76 -1.00
N TRP A 79 5.71 -3.84 -1.95
CA TRP A 79 4.96 -2.60 -1.87
C TRP A 79 3.60 -2.79 -2.53
N TYR A 80 2.53 -2.62 -1.75
CA TYR A 80 1.16 -2.62 -2.23
C TYR A 80 0.63 -1.18 -2.14
N VAL A 81 0.49 -0.50 -3.28
CA VAL A 81 0.03 0.88 -3.31
C VAL A 81 -1.30 0.96 -4.05
N ALA A 82 -2.37 1.19 -3.30
CA ALA A 82 -3.71 1.35 -3.87
C ALA A 82 -3.80 2.65 -4.70
N GLN A 83 -4.40 2.57 -5.88
CA GLN A 83 -4.72 3.75 -6.69
C GLN A 83 -5.91 4.46 -6.08
N MET A 84 -5.64 5.33 -5.11
CA MET A 84 -6.68 5.94 -4.30
C MET A 84 -6.43 7.44 -4.22
N ALA A 85 -7.41 8.21 -4.67
CA ALA A 85 -7.45 9.65 -4.48
C ALA A 85 -8.35 9.97 -3.28
N ASN A 86 -7.99 11.03 -2.55
CA ASN A 86 -8.84 11.54 -1.50
C ASN A 86 -10.16 12.03 -2.12
N ASP A 87 -11.28 11.76 -1.43
CA ASP A 87 -12.60 12.26 -1.80
C ASP A 87 -13.11 13.12 -0.65
N ASP A 88 -13.37 14.41 -0.91
CA ASP A 88 -13.94 15.37 0.03
C ASP A 88 -15.38 15.77 -0.36
N THR A 89 -15.99 15.04 -1.30
CA THR A 89 -17.36 15.28 -1.73
C THR A 89 -18.30 15.05 -0.53
N PRO A 90 -19.16 16.02 -0.15
CA PRO A 90 -20.03 15.88 1.02
C PRO A 90 -20.87 14.60 1.02
N GLY A 91 -20.70 13.77 2.06
CA GLY A 91 -21.37 12.48 2.21
C GLY A 91 -20.72 11.32 1.44
N GLN A 92 -19.57 11.54 0.81
CA GLN A 92 -18.76 10.53 0.12
C GLN A 92 -17.28 10.64 0.53
N GLU A 93 -17.00 11.16 1.72
CA GLU A 93 -15.64 11.39 2.17
C GLU A 93 -14.88 10.07 2.32
N TYR A 94 -13.66 10.00 1.77
CA TYR A 94 -12.86 8.78 1.76
C TYR A 94 -11.37 9.09 1.65
N CYS A 95 -10.54 8.42 2.47
CA CYS A 95 -9.11 8.75 2.59
C CYS A 95 -8.88 10.25 2.80
N TRP A 96 -9.71 10.85 3.66
CA TRP A 96 -9.74 12.28 3.88
C TRP A 96 -9.68 12.59 5.37
N ALA A 97 -9.07 13.72 5.71
CA ALA A 97 -9.07 14.25 7.06
C ALA A 97 -9.56 15.69 7.00
N ASP A 98 -10.47 16.04 7.90
CA ASP A 98 -11.10 17.35 7.98
C ASP A 98 -11.14 17.84 9.44
N THR A 99 -11.61 19.06 9.65
CA THR A 99 -11.83 19.63 10.97
C THR A 99 -13.19 20.30 11.03
N GLN A 100 -14.04 19.84 11.96
CA GLN A 100 -15.38 20.39 12.16
C GLN A 100 -15.42 21.30 13.40
N LEU A 101 -16.18 22.40 13.32
CA LEU A 101 -16.41 23.28 14.46
C LEU A 101 -17.64 22.80 15.25
N VAL A 102 -17.42 22.22 16.43
CA VAL A 102 -18.47 21.72 17.33
C VAL A 102 -18.43 22.53 18.61
N ASP A 103 -19.53 23.25 18.91
CA ASP A 103 -19.64 24.13 20.09
C ASP A 103 -18.49 25.14 20.25
N GLY A 104 -17.99 25.66 19.12
CA GLY A 104 -16.88 26.61 19.09
C GLY A 104 -15.48 25.98 19.24
N ILE A 105 -15.40 24.65 19.29
CA ILE A 105 -14.14 23.89 19.37
C ILE A 105 -13.89 23.20 18.02
N TYR A 106 -12.68 23.32 17.49
CA TYR A 106 -12.25 22.57 16.31
C TYR A 106 -11.97 21.12 16.69
N VAL A 107 -12.67 20.18 16.05
CA VAL A 107 -12.57 18.74 16.28
C VAL A 107 -12.09 18.07 14.98
N PRO A 108 -11.00 17.28 15.00
CA PRO A 108 -10.56 16.55 13.84
C PRO A 108 -11.55 15.42 13.49
N VAL A 109 -11.77 15.22 12.20
CA VAL A 109 -12.60 14.13 11.67
C VAL A 109 -11.80 13.39 10.62
N ASP A 110 -11.59 12.10 10.86
CA ASP A 110 -10.87 11.23 9.94
C ASP A 110 -11.84 10.29 9.24
N TYR A 111 -11.77 10.24 7.92
CA TYR A 111 -12.54 9.33 7.08
C TYR A 111 -11.65 8.16 6.66
N PRO A 112 -12.07 6.92 6.95
CA PRO A 112 -11.22 5.76 6.79
C PRO A 112 -10.84 5.52 5.32
N CYS A 113 -9.67 4.93 5.15
CA CYS A 113 -9.09 4.54 3.88
C CYS A 113 -8.88 3.02 3.89
N PHE A 114 -9.92 2.26 3.53
CA PHE A 114 -9.83 0.81 3.52
C PHE A 114 -9.12 0.35 2.26
N ALA A 115 -7.87 -0.06 2.41
CA ALA A 115 -7.06 -0.65 1.35
C ALA A 115 -6.02 -1.60 1.95
N GLY A 116 -5.70 -2.69 1.25
CA GLY A 116 -4.61 -3.56 1.65
C GLY A 116 -4.64 -4.95 1.01
N PRO A 117 -3.47 -5.60 0.92
CA PRO A 117 -3.36 -6.94 0.36
C PRO A 117 -3.96 -7.99 1.29
N SER A 118 -4.75 -8.90 0.73
CA SER A 118 -5.04 -10.18 1.37
C SER A 118 -4.09 -11.25 0.84
N PHE A 119 -3.44 -12.00 1.74
CA PHE A 119 -2.55 -13.10 1.38
C PHE A 119 -3.23 -14.45 1.64
N THR A 120 -3.47 -15.21 0.58
CA THR A 120 -4.04 -16.56 0.67
C THR A 120 -2.97 -17.60 0.33
N PRO A 121 -2.64 -18.54 1.23
CA PRO A 121 -1.67 -19.58 0.94
C PRO A 121 -2.05 -20.40 -0.31
N ILE A 122 -1.06 -20.72 -1.14
CA ILE A 122 -1.22 -21.66 -2.24
C ILE A 122 -1.23 -23.06 -1.65
N VAL A 123 -2.42 -23.63 -1.47
CA VAL A 123 -2.56 -25.03 -1.05
C VAL A 123 -2.35 -25.90 -2.28
N ARG A 124 -1.28 -26.72 -2.30
CA ARG A 124 -1.18 -27.78 -3.31
C ARG A 124 -2.27 -28.79 -3.02
N LYS A 125 -3.18 -29.00 -3.98
CA LYS A 125 -3.92 -30.27 -4.02
C LYS A 125 -2.88 -31.35 -4.36
N GLU A 126 -2.64 -32.26 -3.44
CA GLU A 126 -1.88 -33.48 -3.76
C GLU A 126 -2.57 -34.16 -4.95
N PRO A 127 -1.81 -34.67 -5.93
CA PRO A 127 -2.35 -35.38 -7.09
C PRO A 127 -3.08 -36.67 -6.72
#